data_AF-A0A7J7KCV8-F1
#
_entry.id   AF-A0A7J7KCV8-F1
#
_cell.length_a   1.000
_cell.length_b   1.000
_cell.length_c   1.000
_cell.angle_alpha   90.00
_cell.angle_beta   90.00
_cell.angle_gamma   90.00
#
_symmetry.space_group_name_H-M   'P 1'
#
loop_
_entity.id
_entity.type
_entity.pdbx_description
1 polymer ?
#
loop_
_entity_poly.entity_id
_entity_poly.type
_entity_poly.pdbx_seq_one_letter_code
_entity_poly.pdbx_strand_id
1 'polypeptide(L)'
;MTELRPFTGLVADMNTTCKICCISTTSAHVGCFEIFTYIMAFSMLLEEIRQVLFRDNRPIKYIRQKVEDWIRDSWNKIDITSYVLFTTAIVLRFTISTSLFWLVRGLFCFSFMIYFIRFSQILFVFEQLGPKIIMIKKMMVDLIFFLVILLMTILAFGVICQAILNPEASLTWNIIKDVIYWPYFQMYGELFLEDGFQEG
;
A
#
# COMPACT_ATOMS: atom_id res chain seq x y z
N MET A 1 -29.74 -2.10 4.60
CA MET A 1 -29.03 -3.05 3.72
C MET A 1 -28.98 -2.60 2.24
N THR A 2 -29.46 -1.40 1.90
CA THR A 2 -29.56 -0.93 0.50
C THR A 2 -28.40 -0.04 0.03
N GLU A 3 -27.53 0.42 0.94
CA GLU A 3 -26.45 1.38 0.68
C GLU A 3 -25.10 0.75 0.26
N LEU A 4 -24.96 -0.59 0.32
CA LEU A 4 -23.67 -1.28 0.07
C LEU A 4 -23.50 -1.82 -1.36
N ARG A 5 -24.52 -1.72 -2.22
CA ARG A 5 -24.42 -2.15 -3.63
C ARG A 5 -23.39 -1.39 -4.48
N PRO A 6 -23.19 -0.06 -4.35
CA PRO A 6 -22.09 0.60 -5.07
C PRO A 6 -20.72 0.14 -4.55
N PHE A 7 -20.62 -0.28 -3.29
CA PHE A 7 -19.39 -0.74 -2.67
C PHE A 7 -18.97 -2.14 -3.19
N THR A 8 -19.92 -3.05 -3.35
CA THR A 8 -19.63 -4.41 -3.88
C THR A 8 -19.18 -4.39 -5.34
N GLY A 9 -19.72 -3.48 -6.16
CA GLY A 9 -19.28 -3.29 -7.55
C GLY A 9 -17.87 -2.71 -7.63
N LEU A 10 -17.59 -1.67 -6.84
CA LEU A 10 -16.27 -1.02 -6.82
C LEU A 10 -15.16 -1.94 -6.27
N VAL A 11 -15.46 -2.75 -5.26
CA VAL A 11 -14.52 -3.74 -4.70
C VAL A 11 -14.29 -4.89 -5.69
N ALA A 12 -15.30 -5.30 -6.45
CA ALA A 12 -15.14 -6.27 -7.53
C ALA A 12 -14.27 -5.73 -8.67
N ASP A 13 -14.43 -4.46 -9.03
CA ASP A 13 -13.56 -3.77 -9.99
C ASP A 13 -12.12 -3.70 -9.45
N MET A 14 -11.90 -3.34 -8.19
CA MET A 14 -10.56 -3.28 -7.58
C MET A 14 -9.86 -4.65 -7.53
N ASN A 15 -10.58 -5.72 -7.17
CA ASN A 15 -10.00 -7.07 -7.09
C ASN A 15 -9.65 -7.60 -8.50
N THR A 16 -10.45 -7.20 -9.49
CA THR A 16 -10.19 -7.46 -10.91
C THR A 16 -8.99 -6.64 -11.39
N THR A 17 -8.88 -5.36 -11.05
CA THR A 17 -7.73 -4.50 -11.34
C THR A 17 -6.44 -5.03 -10.70
N CYS A 18 -6.48 -5.52 -9.45
CA CYS A 18 -5.33 -6.12 -8.78
C CYS A 18 -4.79 -7.35 -9.52
N LYS A 19 -5.71 -8.28 -9.86
CA LYS A 19 -5.37 -9.47 -10.65
C LYS A 19 -4.84 -9.10 -12.04
N ILE A 20 -5.48 -8.14 -12.70
CA ILE A 20 -5.05 -7.65 -14.02
C ILE A 20 -3.67 -7.00 -13.94
N CYS A 21 -3.39 -6.14 -12.96
CA CYS A 21 -2.10 -5.45 -12.84
C CYS A 21 -0.93 -6.43 -12.59
N CYS A 22 -1.19 -7.55 -11.89
CA CYS A 22 -0.22 -8.60 -11.64
C CYS A 22 -0.05 -9.60 -12.80
N ILE A 23 -1.08 -9.80 -13.62
CA ILE A 23 -1.14 -10.81 -14.70
C ILE A 23 -0.88 -10.20 -16.08
N SER A 24 -1.43 -9.02 -16.40
CA SER A 24 -1.30 -8.37 -17.73
C SER A 24 0.12 -7.95 -18.03
N THR A 25 0.89 -7.71 -16.98
CA THR A 25 2.30 -7.41 -17.09
C THR A 25 3.03 -8.59 -17.80
N THR A 26 2.72 -9.85 -17.52
CA THR A 26 3.42 -11.00 -18.14
C THR A 26 3.32 -11.09 -19.68
N SER A 27 2.36 -10.42 -20.31
CA SER A 27 2.10 -10.55 -21.75
C SER A 27 2.77 -9.44 -22.58
N ALA A 28 3.35 -9.82 -23.73
CA ALA A 28 3.96 -8.89 -24.68
C ALA A 28 2.94 -7.95 -25.37
N HIS A 29 1.65 -8.28 -25.31
CA HIS A 29 0.56 -7.49 -25.90
C HIS A 29 -0.22 -6.73 -24.83
N VAL A 30 -0.55 -5.47 -25.13
CA VAL A 30 -1.42 -4.64 -24.29
C VAL A 30 -2.84 -5.19 -24.38
N GLY A 31 -3.33 -5.77 -23.28
CA GLY A 31 -4.69 -6.29 -23.20
C GLY A 31 -5.73 -5.18 -23.06
N CYS A 32 -6.98 -5.44 -23.46
CA CYS A 32 -8.09 -4.48 -23.32
C CYS A 32 -8.28 -3.96 -21.88
N PHE A 33 -8.01 -4.81 -20.90
CA PHE A 33 -8.09 -4.47 -19.48
C PHE A 33 -7.00 -3.49 -19.00
N GLU A 34 -5.81 -3.53 -19.60
CA GLU A 34 -4.74 -2.58 -19.30
C GLU A 34 -5.11 -1.19 -19.83
N ILE A 35 -5.65 -1.13 -21.04
CA ILE A 35 -6.19 0.09 -21.64
C ILE A 35 -7.31 0.69 -20.78
N PHE A 36 -8.25 -0.15 -20.30
CA PHE A 36 -9.30 0.30 -19.39
C PHE A 36 -8.72 0.92 -18.11
N THR A 37 -7.68 0.33 -17.54
CA THR A 37 -7.00 0.85 -16.34
C THR A 37 -6.36 2.21 -16.62
N TYR A 38 -5.74 2.41 -17.79
CA TYR A 38 -5.19 3.70 -18.19
C TYR A 38 -6.26 4.78 -18.36
N ILE A 39 -7.39 4.43 -19.00
CA ILE A 39 -8.53 5.35 -19.15
C ILE A 39 -9.10 5.73 -17.78
N MET A 40 -9.28 4.77 -16.88
CA MET A 40 -9.78 5.00 -15.52
C MET A 40 -8.83 5.86 -14.69
N ALA A 41 -7.51 5.64 -14.78
CA ALA A 41 -6.55 6.48 -14.08
C ALA A 41 -6.52 7.91 -14.64
N PHE A 42 -6.67 8.06 -15.96
CA PHE A 42 -6.77 9.37 -16.59
C PHE A 42 -8.05 10.11 -16.18
N SER A 43 -9.20 9.44 -16.10
CA SER A 43 -10.44 10.07 -15.62
C SER A 43 -10.33 10.52 -14.16
N MET A 44 -9.66 9.75 -13.31
CA MET A 44 -9.37 10.13 -11.92
C MET A 44 -8.44 11.34 -11.83
N LEU A 45 -7.46 11.46 -12.73
CA LEU A 45 -6.57 12.62 -12.81
C LEU A 45 -7.34 13.89 -13.23
N LEU A 46 -8.26 13.78 -14.17
CA LEU A 46 -9.14 14.90 -14.55
C LEU A 46 -10.03 15.36 -13.40
N GLU A 47 -10.52 14.42 -12.59
CA GLU A 47 -11.33 14.74 -11.42
C GLU A 47 -10.54 15.54 -10.37
N GLU A 48 -9.27 15.22 -10.16
CA GLU A 48 -8.39 16.01 -9.28
C GLU A 48 -8.10 17.41 -9.84
N ILE A 49 -7.85 17.52 -11.15
CA ILE A 49 -7.69 18.83 -11.79
C ILE A 49 -8.97 19.66 -11.63
N ARG A 50 -10.15 19.03 -11.79
CA ARG A 50 -11.45 19.66 -11.56
C ARG A 50 -11.57 20.13 -10.10
N GLN A 51 -11.22 19.30 -9.13
CA GLN A 51 -11.24 19.67 -7.72
C GLN A 51 -10.34 20.88 -7.45
N VAL A 52 -9.09 20.89 -7.94
CA VAL A 52 -8.19 22.04 -7.80
C VAL A 52 -8.76 23.30 -8.46
N LEU A 53 -9.40 23.18 -9.62
CA LEU A 53 -9.96 24.33 -10.33
C LEU A 53 -11.23 24.89 -9.67
N PHE A 54 -12.05 24.05 -9.03
CA PHE A 54 -13.37 24.42 -8.50
C PHE A 54 -13.48 24.44 -6.96
N ARG A 55 -12.42 24.10 -6.21
CA ARG A 55 -12.43 24.04 -4.72
C ARG A 55 -12.97 25.30 -4.03
N ASP A 56 -12.60 26.46 -4.55
CA ASP A 56 -13.03 27.77 -4.08
C ASP A 56 -13.52 28.58 -5.29
N ASN A 57 -14.70 29.20 -5.21
CA ASN A 57 -15.29 30.10 -6.21
C ASN A 57 -14.48 31.40 -6.44
N ARG A 58 -13.20 31.43 -6.06
CA ARG A 58 -12.28 32.53 -6.30
C ARG A 58 -11.88 32.57 -7.77
N PRO A 59 -11.66 33.77 -8.35
CA PRO A 59 -11.29 33.90 -9.75
C PRO A 59 -9.94 33.25 -10.06
N ILE A 60 -9.81 32.72 -11.29
CA ILE A 60 -8.66 32.02 -11.88
C ILE A 60 -7.33 32.82 -11.74
N LYS A 61 -7.41 34.14 -11.57
CA LYS A 61 -6.26 35.01 -11.36
C LYS A 61 -5.39 34.63 -10.14
N TYR A 62 -5.95 33.94 -9.14
CA TYR A 62 -5.26 33.53 -7.92
C TYR A 62 -4.94 32.02 -7.85
N ILE A 63 -4.78 31.34 -9.00
CA ILE A 63 -4.47 29.89 -9.05
C ILE A 63 -3.27 29.50 -8.18
N ARG A 64 -2.20 30.31 -8.15
CA ARG A 64 -1.01 29.96 -7.37
C ARG A 64 -1.31 29.77 -5.88
N GLN A 65 -2.06 30.70 -5.28
CA GLN A 65 -2.48 30.62 -3.89
C GLN A 65 -3.40 29.41 -3.67
N LYS A 66 -4.28 29.13 -4.63
CA LYS A 66 -5.19 27.98 -4.57
C LYS A 66 -4.44 26.64 -4.57
N VAL A 67 -3.40 26.52 -5.39
CA VAL A 67 -2.54 25.32 -5.44
C VAL A 67 -1.71 25.20 -4.16
N GLU A 68 -1.17 26.30 -3.63
CA GLU A 68 -0.46 26.29 -2.35
C GLU A 68 -1.34 25.80 -1.19
N ASP A 69 -2.57 26.32 -1.10
CA ASP A 69 -3.54 25.89 -0.09
C ASP A 69 -4.01 24.44 -0.31
N TRP A 70 -4.01 23.96 -1.55
CA TRP A 70 -4.33 22.57 -1.87
C TRP A 70 -3.19 21.62 -1.48
N ILE A 71 -1.93 21.95 -1.77
CA ILE A 71 -0.76 21.12 -1.43
C ILE A 71 -0.54 21.04 0.09
N ARG A 72 -1.06 21.98 0.90
CA ARG A 72 -0.95 21.92 2.36
C ARG A 72 -1.63 20.70 2.99
N ASP A 73 -2.68 20.19 2.38
CA ASP A 73 -3.36 18.99 2.86
C ASP A 73 -2.47 17.74 2.64
N SER A 74 -2.31 16.93 3.69
CA SER A 74 -1.47 15.72 3.61
C SER A 74 -2.07 14.67 2.69
N TRP A 75 -3.41 14.64 2.57
CA TRP A 75 -4.09 13.75 1.66
C TRP A 75 -3.74 14.08 0.22
N ASN A 76 -3.96 15.32 -0.21
CA ASN A 76 -3.63 15.77 -1.56
C ASN A 76 -2.18 15.46 -1.97
N LYS A 77 -1.22 15.50 -1.03
CA LYS A 77 0.17 15.09 -1.31
C LYS A 77 0.31 13.60 -1.63
N ILE A 78 -0.36 12.73 -0.88
CA ILE A 78 -0.41 11.27 -1.16
C ILE A 78 -0.96 11.04 -2.57
N ASP A 79 -1.89 11.90 -2.96
CA ASP A 79 -2.66 11.73 -4.18
C ASP A 79 -1.85 12.12 -5.40
N ILE A 80 -1.16 13.28 -5.36
CA ILE A 80 -0.12 13.65 -6.33
C ILE A 80 0.92 12.53 -6.45
N THR A 81 1.38 12.01 -5.31
CA THR A 81 2.38 10.94 -5.27
C THR A 81 1.88 9.68 -6.00
N SER A 82 0.60 9.34 -5.84
CA SER A 82 -0.03 8.22 -6.55
C SER A 82 -0.05 8.41 -8.07
N TYR A 83 -0.38 9.61 -8.56
CA TYR A 83 -0.38 9.91 -10.00
C TYR A 83 1.03 9.93 -10.58
N VAL A 84 2.01 10.47 -9.85
CA VAL A 84 3.42 10.48 -10.28
C VAL A 84 3.96 9.05 -10.37
N LEU A 85 3.69 8.20 -9.38
CA LEU A 85 4.10 6.80 -9.41
C LEU A 85 3.44 6.03 -10.55
N PHE A 86 2.14 6.25 -10.78
CA PHE A 86 1.39 5.59 -11.83
C PHE A 86 1.86 6.00 -13.23
N THR A 87 2.07 7.29 -13.47
CA THR A 87 2.62 7.80 -14.74
C THR A 87 4.05 7.31 -14.97
N THR A 88 4.87 7.26 -13.93
CA THR A 88 6.22 6.69 -13.99
C THR A 88 6.17 5.21 -14.37
N ALA A 89 5.26 4.43 -13.76
CA ALA A 89 5.08 3.01 -14.08
C ALA A 89 4.69 2.79 -15.56
N ILE A 90 3.83 3.65 -16.12
CA ILE A 90 3.46 3.62 -17.55
C ILE A 90 4.65 3.94 -18.44
N VAL A 91 5.38 5.03 -18.17
CA VAL A 91 6.56 5.40 -18.96
C VAL A 91 7.59 4.27 -18.93
N LEU A 92 7.78 3.66 -17.77
CA LEU A 92 8.71 2.56 -17.58
C LEU A 92 8.27 1.29 -18.33
N ARG A 93 6.96 1.03 -18.42
CA ARG A 93 6.36 -0.08 -19.17
C ARG A 93 6.65 0.01 -20.67
N PHE A 94 6.70 1.22 -21.24
CA PHE A 94 6.99 1.46 -22.66
C PHE A 94 8.49 1.58 -22.96
N THR A 95 9.31 1.96 -21.97
CA THR A 95 10.74 2.22 -22.17
C THR A 95 11.62 0.99 -21.94
N ILE A 96 11.24 0.09 -21.03
CA ILE A 96 12.10 -1.03 -20.63
C ILE A 96 11.86 -2.30 -21.47
N SER A 97 12.96 -2.91 -21.93
CA SER A 97 13.03 -4.28 -22.46
C SER A 97 12.79 -5.39 -21.41
N THR A 98 12.62 -6.63 -21.87
CA THR A 98 12.08 -7.79 -21.13
C THR A 98 12.72 -8.13 -19.77
N SER A 99 13.91 -7.61 -19.45
CA SER A 99 14.69 -7.98 -18.26
C SER A 99 14.29 -7.27 -16.95
N LEU A 100 13.78 -6.03 -16.99
CA LEU A 100 13.38 -5.29 -15.76
C LEU A 100 11.88 -5.31 -15.52
N PHE A 101 11.25 -6.38 -15.97
CA PHE A 101 9.81 -6.52 -15.94
C PHE A 101 9.23 -6.54 -14.51
N TRP A 102 9.99 -7.09 -13.58
CA TRP A 102 9.66 -7.13 -12.16
C TRP A 102 9.58 -5.75 -11.50
N LEU A 103 10.38 -4.77 -11.95
CA LEU A 103 10.35 -3.39 -11.44
C LEU A 103 9.05 -2.69 -11.81
N VAL A 104 8.62 -2.83 -13.07
CA VAL A 104 7.35 -2.27 -13.56
C VAL A 104 6.18 -2.87 -12.78
N ARG A 105 6.18 -4.19 -12.56
CA ARG A 105 5.19 -4.87 -11.70
C ARG A 105 5.18 -4.32 -10.28
N GLY A 106 6.36 -4.18 -9.67
CA GLY A 106 6.50 -3.62 -8.32
C GLY A 106 5.91 -2.21 -8.21
N LEU A 107 6.24 -1.32 -9.15
CA LEU A 107 5.73 0.06 -9.17
C LEU A 107 4.21 0.13 -9.34
N PHE A 108 3.65 -0.74 -10.19
CA PHE A 108 2.20 -0.86 -10.33
C PHE A 108 1.53 -1.35 -9.05
N CYS A 109 2.10 -2.36 -8.37
CA CYS A 109 1.59 -2.83 -7.08
C CYS A 109 1.64 -1.75 -6.00
N PHE A 110 2.75 -0.99 -5.92
CA PHE A 110 2.85 0.13 -4.98
C PHE A 110 1.85 1.24 -5.30
N SER A 111 1.67 1.58 -6.58
CA SER A 111 0.66 2.55 -7.02
C SER A 111 -0.73 2.11 -6.59
N PHE A 112 -1.06 0.82 -6.77
CA PHE A 112 -2.34 0.24 -6.37
C PHE A 112 -2.56 0.26 -4.84
N MET A 113 -1.52 -0.02 -4.04
CA MET A 113 -1.61 0.15 -2.58
C MET A 113 -1.97 1.58 -2.17
N ILE A 114 -1.40 2.59 -2.84
CA ILE A 114 -1.72 3.99 -2.54
C ILE A 114 -3.16 4.31 -2.94
N TYR A 115 -3.65 3.78 -4.07
CA TYR A 115 -5.06 3.91 -4.46
C TYR A 115 -6.03 3.29 -3.43
N PHE A 116 -5.63 2.25 -2.70
CA PHE A 116 -6.44 1.72 -1.59
C PHE A 116 -6.51 2.66 -0.38
N ILE A 117 -5.42 3.37 -0.08
CA ILE A 117 -5.43 4.39 0.98
C ILE A 117 -6.44 5.48 0.63
N ARG A 118 -6.47 5.89 -0.64
CA ARG A 118 -7.46 6.79 -1.24
C ARG A 118 -8.90 6.27 -1.10
N PHE A 119 -9.13 4.99 -1.41
CA PHE A 119 -10.44 4.36 -1.20
C PHE A 119 -10.91 4.42 0.27
N SER A 120 -9.97 4.36 1.22
CA SER A 120 -10.27 4.52 2.64
C SER A 120 -10.80 5.91 3.01
N GLN A 121 -10.53 6.93 2.20
CA GLN A 121 -11.12 8.26 2.38
C GLN A 121 -12.59 8.28 1.95
N ILE A 122 -12.96 7.54 0.90
CA ILE A 122 -14.36 7.39 0.50
C ILE A 122 -15.13 6.66 1.61
N LEU A 123 -14.49 5.68 2.25
CA LEU A 123 -15.01 5.01 3.43
C LEU A 123 -15.35 5.94 4.60
N PHE A 124 -14.64 7.06 4.73
CA PHE A 124 -14.90 8.06 5.77
C PHE A 124 -16.23 8.81 5.58
N VAL A 125 -16.68 8.96 4.33
CA VAL A 125 -17.90 9.69 4.00
C VAL A 125 -19.16 8.88 4.31
N PHE A 126 -19.06 7.55 4.38
CA PHE A 126 -20.20 6.70 4.72
C PHE A 126 -20.62 6.88 6.19
N GLU A 127 -21.88 7.21 6.40
CA GLU A 127 -22.47 7.55 7.71
C GLU A 127 -22.22 6.50 8.80
N GLN A 128 -22.24 5.21 8.45
CA GLN A 128 -22.06 4.11 9.41
C GLN A 128 -20.59 3.74 9.66
N LEU A 129 -19.69 4.05 8.72
CA LEU A 129 -18.29 3.61 8.75
C LEU A 129 -17.34 4.75 9.18
N GLY A 130 -17.67 6.01 8.86
CA GLY A 130 -16.88 7.18 9.23
C GLY A 130 -16.57 7.25 10.73
N PRO A 131 -17.58 7.24 11.64
CA PRO A 131 -17.35 7.28 13.08
C PRO A 131 -16.48 6.12 13.58
N LYS A 132 -16.64 4.92 13.01
CA LYS A 132 -15.85 3.73 13.36
C LYS A 132 -14.38 3.88 12.96
N ILE A 133 -14.12 4.36 11.75
CA ILE A 133 -12.76 4.61 11.26
C ILE A 133 -12.06 5.70 12.09
N ILE A 134 -12.79 6.75 12.50
CA ILE A 134 -12.24 7.78 13.40
C ILE A 134 -11.84 7.17 14.75
N MET A 135 -12.69 6.30 15.32
CA MET A 135 -12.37 5.60 16.57
C MET A 135 -11.12 4.72 16.42
N ILE A 136 -11.04 3.92 15.34
CA ILE A 136 -9.85 3.10 15.06
C ILE A 136 -8.61 3.98 14.92
N LYS A 137 -8.68 5.09 14.17
CA LYS A 137 -7.55 6.01 14.00
C LYS A 137 -7.04 6.57 15.33
N LYS A 138 -7.92 6.85 16.29
CA LYS A 138 -7.52 7.32 17.62
C LYS A 138 -6.80 6.22 18.42
N MET A 139 -7.24 4.97 18.28
CA MET A 139 -6.61 3.81 18.94
C MET A 139 -5.30 3.37 18.26
N MET A 140 -5.05 3.76 16.99
CA MET A 140 -3.81 3.43 16.29
C MET A 140 -2.56 4.00 16.97
N VAL A 141 -2.68 5.15 17.65
CA VAL A 141 -1.55 5.75 18.37
C VAL A 141 -1.10 4.84 19.51
N ASP A 142 -2.05 4.34 20.31
CA ASP A 142 -1.77 3.40 21.40
C ASP A 142 -1.25 2.05 20.88
N LEU A 143 -1.78 1.61 19.73
CA LEU A 143 -1.29 0.41 19.06
C LEU A 143 0.17 0.54 18.61
N ILE A 144 0.59 1.70 18.10
CA ILE A 144 1.99 1.92 17.70
C ILE A 144 2.92 1.81 18.91
N PHE A 145 2.56 2.39 20.06
CA PHE A 145 3.35 2.23 21.28
C PHE A 145 3.45 0.76 21.71
N PHE A 146 2.34 0.03 21.64
CA PHE A 146 2.33 -1.40 21.92
C PHE A 146 3.25 -2.18 20.95
N LEU A 147 3.17 -1.91 19.64
CA LEU A 147 3.99 -2.56 18.62
C LEU A 147 5.49 -2.30 18.81
N VAL A 148 5.88 -1.11 19.30
CA VAL A 148 7.29 -0.82 19.59
C VAL A 148 7.80 -1.65 20.76
N ILE A 149 7.02 -1.75 21.85
CA ILE A 149 7.38 -2.60 22.98
C ILE A 149 7.44 -4.06 22.54
N LEU A 150 6.44 -4.52 21.78
CA LEU A 150 6.36 -5.87 21.23
C LEU A 150 7.59 -6.19 20.38
N LEU A 151 7.94 -5.33 19.42
CA LEU A 151 9.12 -5.49 18.58
C LEU A 151 10.40 -5.57 19.41
N MET A 152 10.56 -4.70 20.42
CA MET A 152 11.70 -4.73 21.32
C MET A 152 11.80 -6.07 22.07
N THR A 153 10.67 -6.58 22.58
CA THR A 153 10.64 -7.86 23.29
C THR A 153 10.92 -9.06 22.38
N ILE A 154 10.39 -9.06 21.16
CA ILE A 154 10.65 -10.09 20.14
C ILE A 154 12.14 -10.10 19.78
N LEU A 155 12.73 -8.92 19.54
CA LEU A 155 14.16 -8.81 19.22
C LEU A 155 15.03 -9.32 20.37
N ALA A 156 14.71 -8.96 21.61
CA ALA A 156 15.45 -9.43 22.78
C ALA A 156 15.41 -10.97 22.90
N PHE A 157 14.23 -11.56 22.81
CA PHE A 157 14.06 -13.01 22.87
C PHE A 157 14.72 -13.72 21.68
N GLY A 158 14.53 -13.22 20.46
CA GLY A 158 15.12 -13.77 19.24
C GLY A 158 16.65 -13.76 19.25
N VAL A 159 17.27 -12.68 19.73
CA VAL A 159 18.74 -12.60 19.86
C VAL A 159 19.25 -13.59 20.90
N ILE A 160 18.57 -13.74 22.04
CA ILE A 160 18.95 -14.71 23.08
C ILE A 160 18.85 -16.14 22.54
N CYS A 161 17.74 -16.49 21.88
CA CYS A 161 17.55 -17.81 21.29
C CYS A 161 18.61 -18.12 20.23
N GLN A 162 18.92 -17.17 19.35
CA GLN A 162 19.96 -17.35 18.33
C GLN A 162 21.34 -17.53 18.95
N ALA A 163 21.67 -16.78 20.01
CA ALA A 163 22.96 -16.87 20.69
C ALA A 163 23.15 -18.21 21.43
N ILE A 164 22.06 -18.79 21.96
CA ILE A 164 22.08 -20.11 22.62
C ILE A 164 22.15 -21.24 21.59
N LEU A 165 21.34 -21.17 20.54
CA LEU A 165 21.20 -22.27 19.58
C LEU A 165 22.41 -22.36 18.64
N ASN A 166 22.98 -21.21 18.23
CA ASN A 166 24.02 -21.13 17.21
C ASN A 166 25.18 -20.23 17.66
N PRO A 167 26.02 -20.68 18.62
CA PRO A 167 27.07 -19.85 19.23
C PRO A 167 28.21 -19.47 18.28
N GLU A 168 28.47 -20.25 17.23
CA GLU A 168 29.57 -20.01 16.28
C GLU A 168 29.11 -19.42 14.93
N ALA A 169 27.83 -19.10 14.77
CA ALA A 169 27.31 -18.64 13.49
C ALA A 169 27.77 -17.23 13.13
N SER A 170 28.20 -17.04 11.87
CA SER A 170 28.64 -15.74 11.36
C SER A 170 27.45 -14.84 11.00
N LEU A 171 27.58 -13.53 11.24
CA LEU A 171 26.51 -12.55 11.01
C LEU A 171 26.11 -12.49 9.52
N THR A 172 25.08 -13.27 9.17
CA THR A 172 24.52 -13.36 7.82
C THR A 172 23.12 -12.78 7.81
N TRP A 173 22.69 -12.21 6.69
CA TRP A 173 21.33 -11.66 6.52
C TRP A 173 20.20 -12.64 6.83
N ASN A 174 20.44 -13.94 6.69
CA ASN A 174 19.46 -14.98 7.02
C ASN A 174 19.23 -15.05 8.53
N ILE A 175 20.30 -15.05 9.34
CA ILE A 175 20.21 -15.07 10.81
C ILE A 175 19.41 -13.88 11.34
N ILE A 176 19.63 -12.67 10.77
CA ILE A 176 18.88 -11.48 11.19
C ILE A 176 17.39 -11.62 10.90
N LYS A 177 17.01 -12.27 9.79
CA LYS A 177 15.61 -12.56 9.47
C LYS A 177 15.04 -13.59 10.45
N ASP A 178 15.79 -14.65 10.73
CA ASP A 178 15.38 -15.74 11.61
C ASP A 178 15.12 -15.23 13.03
N VAL A 179 15.99 -14.36 13.55
CA VAL A 179 15.85 -13.69 14.86
C VAL A 179 14.52 -12.96 15.02
N ILE A 180 13.92 -12.45 13.94
CA ILE A 180 12.64 -11.73 14.00
C ILE A 180 11.47 -12.66 13.65
N TYR A 181 11.65 -13.50 12.64
CA TYR A 181 10.61 -14.31 12.05
C TYR A 181 10.08 -15.36 13.02
N TRP A 182 10.97 -16.17 13.60
CA TRP A 182 10.62 -17.24 14.53
C TRP A 182 9.78 -16.78 15.72
N PRO A 183 10.26 -15.84 16.55
CA PRO A 183 9.51 -15.39 17.71
C PRO A 183 8.23 -14.62 17.35
N TYR A 184 8.18 -13.98 16.18
CA TYR A 184 6.95 -13.33 15.71
C TYR A 184 5.83 -14.35 15.46
N PHE A 185 6.10 -15.44 14.75
CA PHE A 185 5.10 -16.47 14.45
C PHE A 185 4.68 -17.26 15.70
N GLN A 186 5.60 -17.46 16.65
CA GLN A 186 5.29 -18.09 17.93
C GLN A 186 4.22 -17.33 18.72
N MET A 187 4.14 -16.00 18.61
CA MET A 187 3.07 -15.22 19.25
C MET A 187 1.67 -15.51 18.67
N TYR A 188 1.61 -15.94 17.41
CA TYR A 188 0.36 -16.35 16.76
C TYR A 188 -0.01 -17.81 17.05
N GLY A 189 0.83 -18.54 17.80
CA GLY A 189 0.62 -19.94 18.13
C GLY A 189 1.14 -20.93 17.08
N GLU A 190 1.84 -20.45 16.06
CA GLU A 190 2.55 -21.30 15.10
C GLU A 190 3.90 -21.70 15.72
N LEU A 191 3.98 -22.91 16.28
CA LEU A 191 5.21 -23.48 16.79
C LEU A 191 5.83 -24.41 15.75
N PHE A 192 6.92 -24.00 15.10
CA PHE A 192 7.64 -24.90 14.22
C PHE A 192 8.61 -25.79 15.02
N LEU A 193 8.00 -26.76 15.71
CA LEU A 193 8.70 -27.76 16.53
C LEU A 193 9.53 -28.74 15.71
N GLU A 194 9.25 -28.90 14.40
CA GLU A 194 10.00 -29.83 13.54
C GLU A 194 11.27 -29.20 12.97
N ASP A 195 11.27 -27.90 12.70
CA ASP A 195 12.38 -27.19 12.08
C ASP A 195 13.51 -26.83 13.08
N GLY A 196 13.16 -26.59 14.36
CA GLY A 196 14.13 -26.26 15.41
C GLY A 196 15.01 -27.44 15.88
N PHE A 197 14.70 -28.68 15.48
CA PHE A 197 15.43 -29.90 15.85
C PHE A 197 16.18 -30.56 14.69
N GLN A 198 16.12 -30.02 13.47
CA GLN A 198 16.75 -30.63 12.28
C GLN A 198 18.14 -30.08 11.91
N GLU A 199 18.65 -29.06 12.61
CA GLU A 199 20.02 -28.55 12.43
C GLU A 199 21.00 -29.01 13.52
N GLY A 200 20.72 -30.12 14.21
CA GLY A 200 21.61 -30.78 15.18
C GLY A 200 22.30 -32.02 14.64
#